data_AF-A0A858R633-F1
#
_entry.id   AF-A0A858R633-F1
#
_cell.length_a   1.000
_cell.length_b   1.000
_cell.length_c   1.000
_cell.angle_alpha   90.00
_cell.angle_beta   90.00
_cell.angle_gamma   90.00
#
_symmetry.space_group_name_H-M   'P 1'
#
loop_
_entity.id
_entity.type
_entity.pdbx_description
1 polymer ?
#
loop_
_entity_poly.entity_id
_entity_poly.type
_entity_poly.pdbx_seq_one_letter_code
_entity_poly.pdbx_strand_id
1 'polypeptide(L)'
;MSGTAPSGLFGRAAFERDLLERSPRRPTWWADPQARDARYRAWVQAEAGGMVAQLGRLELAEAESGVAASVRRVMAACAEDMAWAEAGSGPREQDGDARRDAA
;
A
#
# COMPACT_ATOMS: atom_id res chain seq x y z
N MET A 1 -10.14 2.01 13.01
CA MET A 1 -10.29 3.08 12.00
C MET A 1 -10.34 2.44 10.62
N SER A 2 -11.53 2.19 10.07
CA SER A 2 -11.66 1.83 8.65
C SER A 2 -11.47 3.12 7.84
N GLY A 3 -10.30 3.27 7.23
CA GLY A 3 -9.94 4.46 6.46
C GLY A 3 -9.74 4.15 5.00
N THR A 4 -9.80 5.18 4.17
CA THR A 4 -9.15 5.23 2.85
C THR A 4 -7.73 5.76 3.00
N ALA A 5 -6.87 5.51 2.02
CA ALA A 5 -5.56 6.15 1.93
C ALA A 5 -5.71 7.70 1.99
N PRO A 6 -4.94 8.42 2.83
CA PRO A 6 -5.09 9.86 3.06
C PRO A 6 -4.98 10.71 1.80
N SER A 7 -4.08 10.38 0.88
CA SER A 7 -3.82 11.21 -0.29
C SER A 7 -4.95 11.18 -1.33
N GLY A 8 -5.79 10.15 -1.29
CA GLY A 8 -6.77 9.85 -2.34
C GLY A 8 -6.19 9.26 -3.63
N LEU A 9 -4.87 9.09 -3.75
CA LEU A 9 -4.22 8.50 -4.94
C LEU A 9 -4.57 7.01 -5.11
N PHE A 10 -4.66 6.28 -4.01
CA PHE A 10 -4.89 4.83 -4.00
C PHE A 10 -6.28 4.49 -3.45
N GLY A 11 -7.30 4.59 -4.30
CA GLY A 11 -8.69 4.35 -3.92
C GLY A 11 -9.06 2.86 -3.78
N ARG A 12 -10.07 2.56 -2.94
CA ARG A 12 -10.59 1.19 -2.79
C ARG A 12 -11.04 0.58 -4.11
N ALA A 13 -11.78 1.33 -4.93
CA ALA A 13 -12.25 0.83 -6.23
C ALA A 13 -11.10 0.40 -7.16
N ALA A 14 -9.95 1.08 -7.09
CA ALA A 14 -8.76 0.69 -7.85
C ALA A 14 -8.18 -0.64 -7.34
N PHE A 15 -8.11 -0.82 -6.02
CA PHE A 15 -7.75 -2.10 -5.41
C PHE A 15 -8.69 -3.24 -5.82
N GLU A 16 -10.01 -3.03 -5.76
CA GLU A 16 -10.97 -4.08 -6.14
C GLU A 16 -10.83 -4.47 -7.61
N ARG A 17 -10.58 -3.47 -8.47
CA ARG A 17 -10.33 -3.70 -9.90
C ARG A 17 -9.04 -4.48 -10.13
N ASP A 18 -7.91 -4.06 -9.56
CA ASP A 18 -6.62 -4.78 -9.68
C ASP A 18 -6.73 -6.23 -9.19
N LEU A 19 -7.47 -6.46 -8.09
CA LEU A 19 -7.73 -7.82 -7.61
C LEU A 19 -8.52 -8.66 -8.62
N LEU A 20 -9.56 -8.10 -9.23
CA LEU A 20 -10.41 -8.81 -10.19
C LEU A 20 -9.70 -9.05 -11.53
N GLU A 21 -8.81 -8.14 -11.94
CA GLU A 21 -7.95 -8.31 -13.12
C GLU A 21 -6.96 -9.46 -12.93
N ARG A 22 -6.39 -9.60 -11.72
CA ARG A 22 -5.45 -10.69 -11.39
C ARG A 22 -6.13 -12.01 -11.06
N SER A 23 -7.35 -11.96 -10.55
CA SER A 23 -8.13 -13.14 -10.18
C SER A 23 -9.59 -12.95 -10.52
N PRO A 24 -10.13 -13.68 -11.52
CA PRO A 24 -11.51 -13.51 -11.97
C PRO A 24 -12.54 -14.00 -10.93
N ARG A 25 -12.09 -14.62 -9.83
CA ARG A 25 -12.93 -15.05 -8.71
C ARG A 25 -12.49 -14.35 -7.44
N ARG A 26 -13.46 -13.89 -6.66
CA ARG A 26 -13.20 -13.29 -5.34
C ARG A 26 -12.59 -14.35 -4.42
N PRO A 27 -11.43 -14.08 -3.79
CA PRO A 27 -10.85 -15.00 -2.82
C PRO A 27 -11.73 -15.20 -1.59
N THR A 28 -11.50 -16.28 -0.85
CA THR A 28 -12.26 -16.61 0.37
C THR A 28 -12.20 -15.52 1.43
N TRP A 29 -11.05 -14.84 1.58
CA TRP A 29 -10.87 -13.73 2.50
C TRP A 29 -11.71 -12.48 2.14
N TRP A 30 -12.28 -12.40 0.94
CA TRP A 30 -13.06 -11.24 0.49
C TRP A 30 -14.33 -11.02 1.33
N ALA A 31 -14.90 -12.08 1.88
CA ALA A 31 -16.09 -11.97 2.72
C ALA A 31 -15.80 -11.28 4.07
N ASP A 32 -14.57 -11.35 4.56
CA ASP A 32 -14.16 -10.76 5.83
C ASP A 32 -13.78 -9.27 5.65
N PRO A 33 -14.50 -8.33 6.30
CA PRO A 33 -14.17 -6.90 6.25
C PRO A 33 -12.77 -6.57 6.78
N GLN A 34 -12.29 -7.28 7.81
CA GLN A 34 -10.98 -7.01 8.41
C GLN A 34 -9.86 -7.48 7.48
N ALA A 35 -9.95 -8.71 6.96
CA ALA A 35 -9.02 -9.19 5.94
C ALA A 35 -9.01 -8.29 4.69
N ARG A 36 -10.17 -7.81 4.23
CA ARG A 36 -10.23 -6.83 3.13
C ARG A 36 -9.48 -5.54 3.44
N ASP A 37 -9.63 -4.99 4.64
CA ASP A 37 -8.92 -3.77 5.03
C ASP A 37 -7.41 -3.99 5.08
N ALA A 38 -6.96 -5.08 5.68
CA ALA A 38 -5.55 -5.45 5.74
C ALA A 38 -4.94 -5.62 4.35
N ARG A 39 -5.65 -6.28 3.42
CA ARG A 39 -5.20 -6.44 2.03
C ARG A 39 -5.19 -5.14 1.25
N TYR A 40 -6.17 -4.26 1.46
CA TYR A 40 -6.17 -2.94 0.87
C TYR A 40 -4.98 -2.12 1.35
N ARG A 41 -4.66 -2.13 2.66
CA ARG A 41 -3.47 -1.45 3.20
C ARG A 41 -2.17 -2.00 2.62
N ALA A 42 -2.02 -3.31 2.57
CA ALA A 42 -0.85 -3.95 1.97
C ALA A 42 -0.69 -3.58 0.49
N TRP A 43 -1.80 -3.52 -0.25
CA TRP A 43 -1.81 -3.05 -1.65
C TRP A 43 -1.39 -1.58 -1.75
N VAL A 44 -1.96 -0.68 -0.94
CA VAL A 44 -1.56 0.74 -0.90
C VAL A 44 -0.07 0.89 -0.62
N GLN A 45 0.47 0.14 0.34
CA GLN A 45 1.89 0.19 0.68
C GLN A 45 2.77 -0.23 -0.52
N ALA A 46 2.38 -1.29 -1.23
CA ALA A 46 3.11 -1.77 -2.41
C ALA A 46 3.06 -0.77 -3.58
N GLU A 47 1.87 -0.25 -3.89
CA GLU A 47 1.68 0.70 -5.00
C GLU A 47 2.36 2.05 -4.73
N ALA A 48 2.20 2.58 -3.51
CA ALA A 48 2.85 3.82 -3.10
C ALA A 48 4.38 3.68 -3.08
N GLY A 49 4.90 2.57 -2.55
CA GLY A 49 6.33 2.28 -2.56
C GLY A 49 6.89 2.11 -3.98
N GLY A 50 6.15 1.42 -4.85
CA GLY A 50 6.49 1.28 -6.26
C GLY A 50 6.53 2.62 -7.00
N MET A 51 5.54 3.48 -6.75
CA MET A 51 5.48 4.83 -7.32
C MET A 51 6.66 5.69 -6.87
N VAL A 52 6.99 5.69 -5.57
CA VAL A 52 8.16 6.42 -5.04
C VAL A 52 9.45 5.91 -5.67
N ALA A 53 9.63 4.59 -5.79
CA ALA A 53 10.81 4.02 -6.43
C ALA A 53 10.93 4.39 -7.91
N GLN A 54 9.81 4.46 -8.63
CA GLN A 54 9.78 4.89 -10.03
C GLN A 54 10.11 6.37 -10.18
N LEU A 55 9.46 7.24 -9.40
CA LEU A 55 9.68 8.68 -9.42
C LEU A 55 11.07 9.07 -8.92
N GLY A 56 11.61 8.34 -7.96
CA GLY A 56 12.97 8.55 -7.44
C GLY A 56 14.09 8.27 -8.45
N ARG A 57 13.78 7.58 -9.57
CA ARG A 57 14.71 7.39 -10.69
C ARG A 57 14.71 8.55 -11.68
N LEU A 58 13.81 9.52 -11.54
CA LEU A 58 13.77 10.68 -12.41
C LEU A 58 14.89 11.66 -12.04
N GLU A 59 15.60 12.18 -13.04
CA GLU A 59 16.59 13.24 -12.86
C GLU A 59 15.91 14.60 -12.68
N LEU A 60 15.41 14.86 -11.46
CA LEU A 60 14.66 16.07 -11.15
C LEU A 60 15.50 17.35 -11.08
N ALA A 61 16.82 17.24 -11.13
CA ALA A 61 17.73 18.39 -11.10
C ALA A 61 17.69 19.19 -12.41
N GLU A 62 17.44 18.52 -13.53
CA GLU A 62 17.36 19.13 -14.86
C GLU A 62 15.92 19.42 -15.31
N ALA A 63 14.93 18.95 -14.55
CA ALA A 63 13.53 19.19 -14.83
C ALA A 63 13.12 20.65 -14.57
N GLU A 64 12.13 21.14 -15.30
CA GLU A 64 11.49 22.43 -15.01
C GLU A 64 11.02 22.47 -13.55
N SER A 65 11.21 23.61 -12.89
CA SER A 65 10.98 23.75 -11.43
C SER A 65 9.55 23.35 -11.01
N GLY A 66 8.55 23.63 -11.84
CA GLY A 66 7.16 23.22 -11.62
C GLY A 66 6.95 21.71 -11.68
N VAL A 67 7.64 21.02 -12.59
CA VAL A 67 7.59 19.56 -12.73
C VAL A 67 8.28 18.90 -11.54
N ALA A 68 9.50 19.34 -11.19
CA ALA A 68 10.23 18.82 -10.04
C ALA A 68 9.44 19.00 -8.73
N ALA A 69 8.81 20.16 -8.53
CA ALA A 69 7.95 20.40 -7.37
C ALA A 69 6.73 19.47 -7.34
N SER A 70 6.11 19.23 -8.50
CA SER A 70 4.93 18.36 -8.61
C SER A 70 5.29 16.90 -8.33
N VAL A 71 6.41 16.40 -8.85
CA VAL A 71 6.90 15.04 -8.56
C VAL A 71 7.18 14.87 -7.07
N ARG A 72 7.84 15.84 -6.43
CA ARG A 72 8.10 15.79 -4.97
C ARG A 72 6.80 15.75 -4.16
N ARG A 73 5.75 16.47 -4.57
CA ARG A 73 4.44 16.40 -3.90
C ARG A 73 3.80 15.02 -4.03
N VAL A 74 3.86 14.40 -5.20
CA VAL A 74 3.36 13.03 -5.40
C VAL A 74 4.14 12.04 -4.53
N MET A 75 5.47 12.15 -4.49
CA MET A 75 6.30 11.29 -3.63
C MET A 75 5.96 11.47 -2.14
N ALA A 76 5.71 12.69 -1.69
CA ALA A 76 5.30 12.98 -0.31
C ALA A 76 3.91 12.38 0.01
N ALA A 77 2.96 12.50 -0.91
CA ALA A 77 1.63 11.88 -0.77
C ALA A 77 1.72 10.34 -0.69
N CYS A 78 2.56 9.72 -1.51
CA CYS A 78 2.81 8.28 -1.42
C CYS A 78 3.46 7.89 -0.07
N ALA A 79 4.37 8.70 0.45
CA ALA A 79 4.98 8.45 1.76
C ALA A 79 3.95 8.50 2.90
N GLU A 80 3.01 9.45 2.85
CA GLU A 80 1.89 9.54 3.80
C GLU A 80 1.00 8.29 3.75
N ASP A 81 0.66 7.83 2.54
CA ASP A 81 -0.15 6.63 2.36
C ASP A 81 0.54 5.36 2.87
N MET A 82 1.86 5.24 2.67
CA MET A 82 2.65 4.13 3.22
C MET A 82 2.63 4.15 4.75
N ALA A 83 2.85 5.31 5.38
CA ALA A 83 2.82 5.44 6.83
C ALA A 83 1.42 5.11 7.40
N TRP A 84 0.36 5.55 6.73
CA TRP A 84 -1.02 5.19 7.08
C TRP A 84 -1.27 3.68 6.96
N ALA A 85 -0.78 3.05 5.89
CA ALA A 85 -0.93 1.62 5.67
C ALA A 85 -0.22 0.80 6.77
N GLU A 86 1.00 1.22 7.14
CA GLU A 86 1.80 0.61 8.19
C GLU A 86 1.12 0.74 9.56
N ALA A 87 0.63 1.93 9.93
CA ALA A 87 -0.04 2.16 11.21
C ALA A 87 -1.32 1.34 11.43
N GLY A 88 -1.99 0.95 10.34
CA GLY A 88 -3.19 0.10 10.39
C GLY A 88 -2.92 -1.40 10.28
N SER A 89 -1.69 -1.78 9.97
CA SER A 89 -1.25 -3.17 10.05
C SER A 89 -0.97 -3.44 11.52
N GLY A 90 -1.94 -4.00 12.25
CA GLY A 90 -1.76 -4.40 13.66
C GLY A 90 -0.49 -5.24 13.86
N PRO A 91 -0.03 -5.44 15.11
CA PRO A 91 1.20 -6.21 15.35
C PRO A 91 1.12 -7.52 14.57
N ARG A 92 2.09 -7.73 13.67
CA ARG A 92 2.29 -9.05 13.06
C ARG A 92 2.42 -10.00 14.23
N GLU A 93 1.39 -10.80 14.51
CA GLU A 93 1.58 -12.00 15.32
C GLU A 93 2.69 -12.76 14.63
N GLN A 94 3.89 -12.68 15.22
CA GLN A 94 4.94 -13.63 14.95
C GLN A 94 4.33 -14.95 15.40
N ASP A 95 3.74 -15.67 14.45
CA ASP A 95 3.42 -17.07 14.61
C ASP A 95 4.78 -17.78 14.72
N GLY A 96 5.32 -17.68 15.94
CA GLY A 96 6.54 -18.33 16.36
C GLY A 96 6.25 -19.81 16.33
N ASP A 97 6.68 -20.44 15.25
CA ASP A 97 7.07 -21.84 15.17
C ASP A 97 8.17 -22.11 16.21
N ALA A 98 7.76 -22.14 17.48
CA ALA A 98 8.53 -22.56 18.64
C ALA A 98 7.76 -23.69 19.32
N ARG A 99 7.38 -24.70 18.53
CA ARG A 99 7.10 -26.05 19.01
C ARG A 99 7.88 -27.07 18.18
N ARG A 100 9.20 -26.87 18.12
CA ARG A 100 10.15 -27.97 18.12
C ARG A 100 11.05 -27.77 19.33
N ASP A 101 11.33 -28.88 19.99
CA ASP A 101 12.20 -29.01 21.15
C ASP A 101 11.55 -28.68 22.50
N ALA A 102 10.57 -29.51 22.86
CA ALA A 102 10.40 -29.89 24.26
C ALA A 102 10.48 -31.43 24.35
N ALA A 103 11.62 -31.87 24.88
CA ALA A 103 11.90 -33.08 25.68
C ALA A 103 11.35 -34.44 25.21
#